data_AF-A0A966S3I0-F1
#
_entry.id   AF-A0A966S3I0-F1
#
_cell.length_a   1.000
_cell.length_b   1.000
_cell.length_c   1.000
_cell.angle_alpha   90.00
_cell.angle_beta   90.00
_cell.angle_gamma   90.00
#
_symmetry.space_group_name_H-M   'P 1'
#
loop_
_entity.id
_entity.type
_entity.pdbx_description
1 polymer ?
#
loop_
_entity_poly.entity_id
_entity_poly.type
_entity_poly.pdbx_seq_one_letter_code
_entity_poly.pdbx_strand_id
1 'polypeptide(L)'
;MSIGPYWWPDSSKADGLPYIRKDGEINPEVRNYLDKENLPRLCEHVFNLSLAYYFSNNEEYAKHASKLIKVWFLDTATAMKPNLEFGQAIKGITTGRAEGIIEVRHFIYLLEGVQLLRSSESFKEGKEKKLKKWMSDFLAWMQHSKIGLDELNAPNNHGVWYDATSLALANFTGDTALAAKIIHRAAERLDKEMDEKGYFPFELARTTSLHYSTFILDAFTIIAQLSEKINIDFWNLKTQSGKSLKMGYDALLPHYAGSKAWTWKQIKPFNYSNSHQILWKASQKYNCTSCIGIIKKNASDYNKLVLRLL
;
A
#
# COMPACT_ATOMS: atom_id res chain seq x y z
N MET A 1 -0.60 7.92 -15.99
CA MET A 1 0.82 8.35 -15.97
C MET A 1 1.07 9.16 -14.71
N SER A 2 2.27 9.04 -14.14
CA SER A 2 2.73 9.88 -13.02
C SER A 2 4.22 10.20 -13.16
N ILE A 3 4.72 11.14 -12.37
CA ILE A 3 6.15 11.43 -12.26
C ILE A 3 6.69 11.09 -10.87
N GLY A 4 7.98 10.75 -10.81
CA GLY A 4 8.69 10.45 -9.57
C GLY A 4 8.62 11.64 -8.61
N PRO A 5 8.15 11.46 -7.36
CA PRO A 5 7.79 12.59 -6.50
C PRO A 5 8.99 13.42 -6.04
N TYR A 6 10.18 12.83 -5.98
CA TYR A 6 11.39 13.46 -5.46
C TYR A 6 12.34 13.93 -6.55
N TRP A 7 11.88 14.05 -7.79
CA TRP A 7 12.70 14.45 -8.93
C TRP A 7 12.36 15.87 -9.35
N TRP A 8 13.38 16.73 -9.41
CA TRP A 8 13.27 18.17 -9.63
C TRP A 8 14.10 18.62 -10.83
N PRO A 9 13.73 19.72 -11.51
CA PRO A 9 14.59 20.32 -12.52
C PRO A 9 16.00 20.63 -11.97
N ASP A 10 17.03 20.34 -12.76
CA ASP A 10 18.41 20.67 -12.43
C ASP A 10 18.69 22.15 -12.74
N SER A 11 18.80 22.99 -11.71
CA SER A 11 19.06 24.42 -11.86
C SER A 11 20.42 24.76 -12.47
N SER A 12 21.33 23.79 -12.62
CA SER A 12 22.61 23.98 -13.32
C SER A 12 22.49 23.83 -14.85
N LYS A 13 21.33 23.44 -15.36
CA LYS A 13 21.07 23.16 -16.79
C LYS A 13 20.08 24.17 -17.35
N ALA A 14 20.30 24.61 -18.58
CA ALA A 14 19.48 25.63 -19.22
C ALA A 14 18.01 25.21 -19.41
N ASP A 15 17.76 23.92 -19.62
CA ASP A 15 16.44 23.31 -19.78
C ASP A 15 15.94 22.57 -18.52
N GLY A 16 16.73 22.58 -17.44
CA GLY A 16 16.42 21.87 -16.21
C GLY A 16 16.51 20.34 -16.31
N LEU A 17 17.10 19.78 -17.37
CA LEU A 17 17.16 18.33 -17.59
C LEU A 17 18.61 17.76 -17.55
N PRO A 18 18.78 16.48 -17.16
CA PRO A 18 17.76 15.59 -16.59
C PRO A 18 17.36 16.03 -15.18
N TYR A 19 16.17 15.63 -14.72
CA TYR A 19 15.77 15.90 -13.33
C TYR A 19 16.75 15.24 -12.35
N ILE A 20 16.93 15.86 -11.17
CA ILE A 20 17.78 15.37 -10.08
C ILE A 20 16.96 15.02 -8.84
N ARG A 21 17.41 14.02 -8.10
CA ARG A 21 16.69 13.49 -6.92
C ARG A 21 16.96 14.31 -5.67
N LYS A 22 15.90 14.73 -4.97
CA LYS A 22 15.92 15.37 -3.64
C LYS A 22 15.05 14.55 -2.66
N ASP A 23 15.66 13.63 -1.94
CA ASP A 23 14.92 12.63 -1.14
C ASP A 23 14.05 13.26 -0.04
N GLY A 24 12.75 12.96 -0.07
CA GLY A 24 11.76 13.49 0.87
C GLY A 24 11.22 14.88 0.51
N GLU A 25 11.71 15.50 -0.57
CA GLU A 25 11.23 16.79 -1.08
C GLU A 25 10.33 16.59 -2.29
N ILE A 26 9.02 16.76 -2.11
CA ILE A 26 8.04 16.51 -3.18
C ILE A 26 8.03 17.68 -4.16
N ASN A 27 8.35 17.41 -5.44
CA ASN A 27 8.18 18.35 -6.53
C ASN A 27 6.67 18.61 -6.74
N PRO A 28 6.16 19.85 -6.61
CA PRO A 28 4.73 20.14 -6.77
C PRO A 28 4.19 19.83 -8.17
N GLU A 29 5.06 19.72 -9.17
CA GLU A 29 4.70 19.34 -10.54
C GLU A 29 3.99 17.98 -10.61
N VAL A 30 4.16 17.10 -9.61
CA VAL A 30 3.41 15.83 -9.52
C VAL A 30 1.90 16.04 -9.62
N ARG A 31 1.39 17.21 -9.21
CA ARG A 31 -0.03 17.59 -9.23
C ARG A 31 -0.56 17.85 -10.65
N ASN A 32 0.31 18.05 -11.63
CA ASN A 32 -0.08 18.17 -13.03
C ASN A 32 -0.41 16.79 -13.65
N TYR A 33 -0.08 15.70 -12.95
CA TYR A 33 -0.32 14.32 -13.38
C TYR A 33 -1.45 13.72 -12.53
N LEU A 34 -2.69 14.03 -12.93
CA LEU A 34 -3.88 13.78 -12.11
C LEU A 34 -4.11 12.31 -11.76
N ASP A 35 -3.61 11.35 -12.53
CA ASP A 35 -3.77 9.92 -12.21
C ASP A 35 -3.18 9.54 -10.85
N LYS A 36 -2.10 10.23 -10.43
CA LYS A 36 -1.47 10.03 -9.12
C LYS A 36 -2.38 10.45 -7.96
N GLU A 37 -3.33 11.36 -8.21
CA GLU A 37 -4.34 11.77 -7.22
C GLU A 37 -5.66 11.01 -7.40
N ASN A 38 -6.09 10.82 -8.64
CA ASN A 38 -7.38 10.22 -8.98
C ASN A 38 -7.43 8.74 -8.61
N LEU A 39 -6.36 7.97 -8.84
CA LEU A 39 -6.36 6.54 -8.55
C LEU A 39 -6.52 6.23 -7.04
N PRO A 40 -5.72 6.82 -6.12
CA PRO A 40 -5.94 6.62 -4.70
C PRO A 40 -7.32 7.07 -4.23
N ARG A 41 -7.82 8.22 -4.71
CA ARG A 41 -9.15 8.75 -4.35
C ARG A 41 -10.27 7.82 -4.82
N LEU A 42 -10.17 7.28 -6.04
CA LEU A 42 -11.11 6.30 -6.56
C LEU A 42 -11.16 5.07 -5.65
N CYS A 43 -10.01 4.51 -5.28
CA CYS A 43 -9.93 3.34 -4.40
C CYS A 43 -10.55 3.62 -3.03
N GLU A 44 -10.23 4.77 -2.42
CA GLU A 44 -10.82 5.20 -1.15
C GLU A 44 -12.35 5.40 -1.25
N HIS A 45 -12.83 6.04 -2.32
CA HIS A 45 -14.25 6.26 -2.53
C HIS A 45 -15.01 4.95 -2.73
N VAL A 46 -14.49 4.04 -3.55
CA VAL A 46 -15.12 2.72 -3.72
C VAL A 46 -15.17 1.99 -2.39
N PHE A 47 -14.09 1.96 -1.61
CA PHE A 47 -14.06 1.32 -0.29
C PHE A 47 -15.11 1.93 0.66
N ASN A 48 -15.10 3.26 0.82
CA ASN A 48 -16.02 3.96 1.73
C ASN A 48 -17.50 3.79 1.33
N LEU A 49 -17.80 3.87 0.02
CA LEU A 49 -19.16 3.65 -0.49
C LEU A 49 -19.60 2.20 -0.30
N SER A 50 -18.67 1.25 -0.42
CA SER A 50 -18.96 -0.17 -0.20
C SER A 50 -19.26 -0.47 1.27
N LEU A 51 -18.52 0.15 2.20
CA LEU A 51 -18.83 0.10 3.63
C LEU A 51 -20.21 0.74 3.92
N ALA A 52 -20.48 1.92 3.35
CA ALA A 52 -21.76 2.59 3.52
C ALA A 52 -22.92 1.72 3.02
N TYR A 53 -22.77 1.07 1.86
CA TYR A 53 -23.72 0.07 1.37
C TYR A 53 -23.87 -1.09 2.34
N TYR A 54 -22.77 -1.74 2.74
CA TYR A 54 -22.79 -2.93 3.60
C TYR A 54 -23.53 -2.69 4.92
N PHE A 55 -23.33 -1.55 5.57
CA PHE A 55 -23.97 -1.24 6.85
C PHE A 55 -25.39 -0.68 6.73
N SER A 56 -25.77 -0.09 5.59
CA SER A 56 -27.08 0.56 5.43
C SER A 56 -28.05 -0.16 4.51
N ASN A 57 -27.56 -1.10 3.69
CA ASN A 57 -28.26 -1.68 2.53
C ASN A 57 -28.78 -0.64 1.52
N ASN A 58 -28.29 0.61 1.54
CA ASN A 58 -28.70 1.63 0.59
C ASN A 58 -27.97 1.48 -0.76
N GLU A 59 -28.71 1.05 -1.78
CA GLU A 59 -28.21 0.80 -3.14
C GLU A 59 -27.61 2.03 -3.84
N GLU A 60 -27.95 3.26 -3.45
CA GLU A 60 -27.34 4.45 -4.08
C GLU A 60 -25.82 4.51 -3.84
N TYR A 61 -25.32 4.00 -2.71
CA TYR A 61 -23.89 3.89 -2.46
C TYR A 61 -23.23 2.86 -3.37
N ALA A 62 -23.82 1.67 -3.48
CA ALA A 62 -23.31 0.60 -4.34
C ALA A 62 -23.34 0.97 -5.83
N LYS A 63 -24.40 1.66 -6.26
CA LYS A 63 -24.55 2.21 -7.61
C LYS A 63 -23.44 3.20 -7.94
N HIS A 64 -23.09 4.10 -7.01
CA HIS A 64 -21.99 5.03 -7.24
C HIS A 64 -20.63 4.32 -7.27
N ALA A 65 -20.38 3.38 -6.34
CA ALA A 65 -19.16 2.57 -6.35
C ALA A 65 -19.00 1.78 -7.67
N SER A 66 -20.09 1.15 -8.13
CA SER A 66 -20.16 0.42 -9.40
C SER A 66 -19.86 1.32 -10.60
N LYS A 67 -20.36 2.57 -10.61
CA LYS A 67 -20.04 3.57 -11.63
C LYS A 67 -18.55 3.90 -11.66
N LEU A 68 -17.93 4.13 -10.50
CA LEU A 68 -16.49 4.43 -10.38
C LEU A 68 -15.64 3.27 -10.91
N ILE A 69 -15.96 2.03 -10.50
CA ILE A 69 -15.28 0.82 -11.00
C ILE A 69 -15.43 0.70 -12.52
N LYS A 70 -16.64 0.92 -13.05
CA LYS A 70 -16.89 0.86 -14.49
C LYS A 70 -16.00 1.85 -15.24
N VAL A 71 -16.02 3.12 -14.87
CA VAL A 71 -15.26 4.18 -15.55
C VAL A 71 -13.77 3.89 -15.54
N TRP A 72 -13.22 3.46 -14.41
CA TRP A 72 -11.77 3.31 -14.29
C TRP A 72 -11.24 2.00 -14.89
N PHE A 73 -12.00 0.91 -14.83
CA PHE A 73 -11.47 -0.42 -15.17
C PHE A 73 -12.16 -1.11 -16.36
N LEU A 74 -13.42 -0.77 -16.66
CA LEU A 74 -14.26 -1.62 -17.53
C LEU A 74 -14.74 -0.91 -18.79
N ASP A 75 -14.93 0.40 -18.75
CA ASP A 75 -15.44 1.19 -19.87
C ASP A 75 -14.32 1.45 -20.89
N THR A 76 -14.48 0.96 -22.12
CA THR A 76 -13.42 1.03 -23.14
C THR A 76 -13.05 2.45 -23.55
N ALA A 77 -13.91 3.44 -23.29
CA ALA A 77 -13.61 4.84 -23.56
C ALA A 77 -12.67 5.48 -22.51
N THR A 78 -12.64 4.95 -21.28
CA THR A 78 -11.97 5.60 -20.15
C THR A 78 -11.06 4.68 -19.33
N ALA A 79 -11.14 3.37 -19.53
CA ALA A 79 -10.45 2.41 -18.68
C ALA A 79 -8.94 2.57 -18.72
N MET A 80 -8.32 2.53 -17.54
CA MET A 80 -6.90 2.39 -17.39
C MET A 80 -6.47 1.05 -18.00
N LYS A 81 -5.39 1.04 -18.80
CA LYS A 81 -4.78 -0.21 -19.26
C LYS A 81 -4.18 -0.97 -18.08
N PRO A 82 -4.21 -2.31 -18.05
CA PRO A 82 -3.70 -3.12 -16.94
C PRO A 82 -2.16 -3.19 -16.95
N ASN A 83 -1.49 -2.03 -16.86
CA ASN A 83 -0.04 -1.89 -16.68
C ASN A 83 0.33 -0.52 -16.10
N LEU A 84 1.60 -0.36 -15.70
CA LEU A 84 2.20 0.89 -15.24
C LEU A 84 3.46 1.26 -16.04
N GLU A 85 3.42 1.12 -17.37
CA GLU A 85 4.55 1.48 -18.26
C GLU A 85 5.00 2.95 -18.12
N PHE A 86 4.10 3.81 -17.61
CA PHE A 86 4.32 5.25 -17.42
C PHE A 86 4.18 5.68 -15.96
N GLY A 87 4.42 4.76 -15.02
CA GLY A 87 4.43 5.03 -13.58
C GLY A 87 5.74 5.69 -13.15
N GLN A 88 5.63 6.80 -12.43
CA GLN A 88 6.76 7.58 -11.89
C GLN A 88 7.88 7.88 -12.90
N ALA A 89 7.50 8.36 -14.09
CA ALA A 89 8.44 8.89 -15.07
C ALA A 89 9.40 9.92 -14.46
N ILE A 90 10.60 10.03 -15.02
CA ILE A 90 11.59 11.04 -14.65
C ILE A 90 12.01 11.76 -15.93
N LYS A 91 11.75 13.06 -16.00
CA LYS A 91 12.02 13.85 -17.20
C LYS A 91 13.52 13.85 -17.52
N GLY A 92 13.83 13.59 -18.79
CA GLY A 92 15.20 13.44 -19.28
C GLY A 92 15.88 12.12 -18.92
N ILE A 93 15.18 11.16 -18.28
CA ILE A 93 15.75 9.87 -17.87
C ILE A 93 14.91 8.68 -18.33
N THR A 94 13.64 8.61 -17.93
CA THR A 94 12.76 7.46 -18.23
C THR A 94 11.29 7.84 -18.29
N THR A 95 10.52 7.15 -19.13
CA THR A 95 9.06 7.33 -19.26
C THR A 95 8.28 6.58 -18.18
N GLY A 96 8.89 5.64 -17.48
CA GLY A 96 8.31 4.89 -16.35
C GLY A 96 9.34 3.99 -15.68
N ARG A 97 9.07 3.53 -14.46
CA ARG A 97 10.02 2.75 -13.66
C ARG A 97 9.34 1.93 -12.57
N ALA A 98 10.12 1.00 -11.99
CA ALA A 98 9.75 0.10 -10.90
C ALA A 98 8.90 0.79 -9.82
N GLU A 99 9.41 1.91 -9.29
CA GLU A 99 8.81 2.58 -8.14
C GLU A 99 7.40 3.13 -8.39
N GLY A 100 6.96 3.19 -9.65
CA GLY A 100 5.57 3.51 -9.99
C GLY A 100 4.55 2.51 -9.44
N ILE A 101 4.94 1.25 -9.24
CA ILE A 101 4.05 0.19 -8.72
C ILE A 101 3.56 0.52 -7.30
N ILE A 102 4.34 1.25 -6.49
CA ILE A 102 3.89 1.69 -5.15
C ILE A 102 2.58 2.49 -5.18
N GLU A 103 2.23 3.11 -6.32
CA GLU A 103 1.03 3.93 -6.47
C GLU A 103 -0.25 3.08 -6.56
N VAL A 104 -0.15 1.80 -6.94
CA VAL A 104 -1.31 0.87 -6.99
C VAL A 104 -1.53 0.08 -5.71
N ARG A 105 -0.74 0.30 -4.64
CA ARG A 105 -1.01 -0.32 -3.33
C ARG A 105 -2.43 -0.06 -2.81
N HIS A 106 -3.06 1.01 -3.27
CA HIS A 106 -4.45 1.35 -2.96
C HIS A 106 -5.48 0.36 -3.52
N PHE A 107 -5.10 -0.49 -4.49
CA PHE A 107 -5.94 -1.59 -4.95
C PHE A 107 -6.33 -2.54 -3.83
N ILE A 108 -5.52 -2.66 -2.77
CA ILE A 108 -5.84 -3.50 -1.61
C ILE A 108 -7.20 -3.09 -1.02
N TYR A 109 -7.41 -1.79 -0.74
CA TYR A 109 -8.68 -1.27 -0.24
C TYR A 109 -9.82 -1.38 -1.25
N LEU A 110 -9.53 -1.12 -2.53
CA LEU A 110 -10.52 -1.28 -3.61
C LEU A 110 -11.09 -2.69 -3.62
N LEU A 111 -10.21 -3.70 -3.57
CA LEU A 111 -10.59 -5.10 -3.66
C LEU A 111 -11.37 -5.57 -2.42
N GLU A 112 -11.07 -5.04 -1.24
CA GLU A 112 -11.89 -5.27 -0.04
C GLU A 112 -13.29 -4.68 -0.18
N GLY A 113 -13.39 -3.43 -0.66
CA GLY A 113 -14.68 -2.79 -0.92
C GLY A 113 -15.52 -3.59 -1.92
N VAL A 114 -14.90 -4.07 -3.00
CA VAL A 114 -15.58 -4.88 -4.03
C VAL A 114 -16.24 -6.14 -3.43
N GLN A 115 -15.64 -6.77 -2.41
CA GLN A 115 -16.26 -7.94 -1.78
C GLN A 115 -17.58 -7.59 -1.10
N LEU A 116 -17.66 -6.40 -0.49
CA LEU A 116 -18.86 -5.92 0.20
C LEU A 116 -19.99 -5.55 -0.77
N LEU A 117 -19.67 -5.32 -2.05
CA LEU A 117 -20.67 -5.01 -3.08
C LEU A 117 -21.32 -6.24 -3.71
N ARG A 118 -20.85 -7.47 -3.43
CA ARG A 118 -21.29 -8.69 -4.15
C ARG A 118 -22.79 -8.97 -4.05
N SER A 119 -23.44 -8.54 -2.97
CA SER A 119 -24.89 -8.70 -2.79
C SER A 119 -25.72 -7.64 -3.53
N SER A 120 -25.12 -6.54 -3.96
CA SER A 120 -25.83 -5.41 -4.58
C SER A 120 -26.30 -5.72 -5.99
N GLU A 121 -27.56 -5.37 -6.29
CA GLU A 121 -28.09 -5.44 -7.67
C GLU A 121 -27.28 -4.56 -8.62
N SER A 122 -26.82 -3.39 -8.15
CA SER A 122 -26.05 -2.42 -8.93
C SER A 122 -24.66 -2.93 -9.34
N PHE A 123 -24.11 -3.92 -8.62
CA PHE A 123 -22.79 -4.50 -8.90
C PHE A 123 -22.85 -5.88 -9.60
N LYS A 124 -24.04 -6.41 -9.88
CA LYS A 124 -24.24 -7.65 -10.67
C LYS A 124 -23.95 -7.42 -12.16
N GLU A 125 -24.39 -8.36 -13.01
CA GLU A 125 -24.19 -8.36 -14.47
C GLU A 125 -22.74 -8.65 -14.90
N GLY A 126 -22.04 -9.51 -14.15
CA GLY A 126 -20.70 -9.95 -14.51
C GLY A 126 -19.60 -8.88 -14.36
N LYS A 127 -19.88 -7.75 -13.69
CA LYS A 127 -18.89 -6.70 -13.41
C LYS A 127 -17.72 -7.25 -12.60
N GLU A 128 -17.98 -8.07 -11.58
CA GLU A 128 -16.91 -8.75 -10.84
C GLU A 128 -16.05 -9.65 -11.75
N LYS A 129 -16.66 -10.40 -12.67
CA LYS A 129 -15.92 -11.24 -13.63
C LYS A 129 -15.01 -10.40 -14.52
N LYS A 130 -15.50 -9.27 -15.03
CA LYS A 130 -14.69 -8.35 -15.87
C LYS A 130 -13.58 -7.69 -15.04
N LEU A 131 -13.85 -7.30 -13.79
CA LEU A 131 -12.85 -6.74 -12.91
C LEU A 131 -11.78 -7.78 -12.55
N LYS A 132 -12.16 -9.02 -12.24
CA LYS A 132 -11.20 -10.13 -12.02
C LYS A 132 -10.31 -10.36 -13.24
N LYS A 133 -10.87 -10.28 -14.46
CA LYS A 133 -10.08 -10.35 -15.70
C LYS A 133 -9.04 -9.23 -15.75
N TRP A 134 -9.45 -7.98 -15.53
CA TRP A 134 -8.52 -6.84 -15.52
C TRP A 134 -7.42 -7.00 -14.45
N MET A 135 -7.78 -7.41 -13.23
CA MET A 135 -6.82 -7.64 -12.13
C MET A 135 -5.87 -8.80 -12.43
N SER A 136 -6.34 -9.85 -13.10
CA SER A 136 -5.51 -10.97 -13.55
C SER A 136 -4.50 -10.51 -14.61
N ASP A 137 -4.95 -9.70 -15.59
CA ASP A 137 -4.08 -9.16 -16.63
C ASP A 137 -3.01 -8.23 -16.02
N PHE A 138 -3.39 -7.39 -15.05
CA PHE A 138 -2.46 -6.50 -14.35
C PHE A 138 -1.44 -7.29 -13.51
N LEU A 139 -1.89 -8.31 -12.78
CA LEU A 139 -1.02 -9.19 -12.00
C LEU A 139 -0.04 -9.96 -12.89
N ALA A 140 -0.49 -10.44 -14.06
CA ALA A 140 0.39 -11.08 -15.04
C ALA A 140 1.43 -10.09 -15.58
N TRP A 141 1.03 -8.84 -15.88
CA TRP A 141 1.98 -7.79 -16.26
C TRP A 141 3.00 -7.51 -15.16
N MET A 142 2.60 -7.44 -13.89
CA MET A 142 3.53 -7.27 -12.76
C MET A 142 4.56 -8.41 -12.69
N GLN A 143 4.15 -9.66 -12.93
CA GLN A 143 5.04 -10.82 -12.81
C GLN A 143 6.02 -11.00 -13.99
N HIS A 144 5.73 -10.41 -15.14
CA HIS A 144 6.47 -10.69 -16.37
C HIS A 144 7.09 -9.47 -17.04
N SER A 145 6.62 -8.26 -16.73
CA SER A 145 7.23 -7.04 -17.25
C SER A 145 8.56 -6.74 -16.56
N LYS A 146 9.47 -6.06 -17.28
CA LYS A 146 10.73 -5.59 -16.69
C LYS A 146 10.47 -4.68 -15.47
N ILE A 147 9.54 -3.72 -15.59
CA ILE A 147 9.19 -2.80 -14.49
C ILE A 147 8.71 -3.58 -13.26
N GLY A 148 7.84 -4.56 -13.47
CA GLY A 148 7.32 -5.42 -12.41
C GLY A 148 8.41 -6.25 -11.73
N LEU A 149 9.30 -6.86 -12.52
CA LEU A 149 10.44 -7.62 -11.99
C LEU A 149 11.47 -6.74 -11.27
N ASP A 150 11.70 -5.51 -11.73
CA ASP A 150 12.58 -4.56 -11.05
C ASP A 150 12.02 -4.18 -9.66
N GLU A 151 10.72 -3.87 -9.56
CA GLU A 151 10.07 -3.56 -8.27
C GLU A 151 10.00 -4.78 -7.36
N LEU A 152 9.69 -5.96 -7.94
CA LEU A 152 9.78 -7.23 -7.24
C LEU A 152 11.17 -7.40 -6.61
N ASN A 153 12.25 -6.96 -7.25
CA ASN A 153 13.61 -7.14 -6.71
C ASN A 153 14.08 -5.99 -5.79
N ALA A 154 13.25 -4.98 -5.53
CA ALA A 154 13.62 -3.87 -4.65
C ALA A 154 13.90 -4.38 -3.21
N PRO A 155 15.00 -3.96 -2.57
CA PRO A 155 15.44 -4.49 -1.28
C PRO A 155 14.90 -3.68 -0.07
N ASN A 156 13.78 -2.98 -0.25
CA ASN A 156 13.22 -2.07 0.74
C ASN A 156 11.68 -2.12 0.66
N ASN A 157 11.00 -1.15 1.27
CA ASN A 157 9.54 -1.04 1.30
C ASN A 157 8.85 -1.26 -0.06
N HIS A 158 9.48 -0.90 -1.18
CA HIS A 158 8.95 -1.17 -2.51
C HIS A 158 8.70 -2.65 -2.78
N GLY A 159 9.66 -3.52 -2.45
CA GLY A 159 9.52 -4.97 -2.66
C GLY A 159 8.45 -5.58 -1.74
N VAL A 160 8.34 -5.09 -0.51
CA VAL A 160 7.31 -5.55 0.44
C VAL A 160 5.91 -5.09 0.01
N TRP A 161 5.76 -3.85 -0.48
CA TRP A 161 4.48 -3.37 -1.02
C TRP A 161 4.11 -4.02 -2.35
N TYR A 162 5.10 -4.42 -3.17
CA TYR A 162 4.86 -5.28 -4.33
C TYR A 162 4.23 -6.60 -3.88
N ASP A 163 4.76 -7.23 -2.83
CA ASP A 163 4.24 -8.47 -2.27
C ASP A 163 2.83 -8.30 -1.70
N ALA A 164 2.59 -7.25 -0.90
CA ALA A 164 1.27 -6.94 -0.37
C ALA A 164 0.22 -6.73 -1.48
N THR A 165 0.56 -5.96 -2.51
CA THR A 165 -0.33 -5.67 -3.65
C THR A 165 -0.59 -6.93 -4.47
N SER A 166 0.46 -7.69 -4.79
CA SER A 166 0.36 -8.94 -5.54
C SER A 166 -0.46 -10.00 -4.79
N LEU A 167 -0.33 -10.07 -3.46
CA LEU A 167 -1.09 -10.99 -2.62
C LEU A 167 -2.58 -10.63 -2.61
N ALA A 168 -2.93 -9.34 -2.54
CA ALA A 168 -4.31 -8.90 -2.63
C ALA A 168 -4.93 -9.25 -3.98
N LEU A 169 -4.18 -9.06 -5.07
CA LEU A 169 -4.59 -9.43 -6.43
C LEU A 169 -4.78 -10.95 -6.56
N ALA A 170 -3.81 -11.76 -6.11
CA ALA A 170 -3.88 -13.22 -6.15
C ALA A 170 -5.08 -13.76 -5.36
N ASN A 171 -5.31 -13.24 -4.16
CA ASN A 171 -6.48 -13.59 -3.35
C ASN A 171 -7.80 -13.21 -4.05
N PHE A 172 -7.85 -12.07 -4.74
CA PHE A 172 -9.05 -11.63 -5.44
C PHE A 172 -9.35 -12.45 -6.70
N THR A 173 -8.30 -12.84 -7.45
CA THR A 173 -8.43 -13.67 -8.65
C THR A 173 -8.58 -15.16 -8.34
N GLY A 174 -8.31 -15.57 -7.10
CA GLY A 174 -8.47 -16.95 -6.61
C GLY A 174 -7.23 -17.83 -6.85
N ASP A 175 -6.07 -17.24 -7.13
CA ASP A 175 -4.81 -17.97 -7.31
C ASP A 175 -4.12 -18.21 -5.96
N THR A 176 -4.59 -19.23 -5.24
CA THR A 176 -4.07 -19.59 -3.91
C THR A 176 -2.64 -20.11 -3.94
N ALA A 177 -2.21 -20.74 -5.04
CA ALA A 177 -0.85 -21.24 -5.20
C ALA A 177 0.14 -20.09 -5.33
N LEU A 178 -0.20 -19.06 -6.11
CA LEU A 178 0.58 -17.83 -6.18
C LEU A 178 0.57 -17.08 -4.84
N ALA A 179 -0.59 -16.98 -4.17
CA ALA A 179 -0.69 -16.34 -2.86
C ALA A 179 0.28 -16.97 -1.84
N ALA A 180 0.32 -18.31 -1.76
CA ALA A 180 1.26 -19.02 -0.89
C ALA A 180 2.73 -18.72 -1.23
N LYS A 181 3.08 -18.67 -2.53
CA LYS A 181 4.44 -18.30 -2.98
C LYS A 181 4.82 -16.87 -2.57
N ILE A 182 3.89 -15.92 -2.69
CA ILE A 182 4.12 -14.53 -2.30
C ILE A 182 4.35 -14.42 -0.79
N ILE A 183 3.55 -15.14 0.02
CA ILE A 183 3.69 -15.13 1.49
C ILE A 183 5.03 -15.73 1.92
N HIS A 184 5.47 -16.81 1.26
CA HIS A 184 6.79 -17.39 1.50
C HIS A 184 7.91 -16.39 1.18
N ARG A 185 7.86 -15.73 0.02
CA ARG A 185 8.81 -14.67 -0.35
C ARG A 185 8.81 -13.51 0.65
N ALA A 186 7.63 -13.10 1.13
CA ALA A 186 7.53 -12.06 2.15
C ALA A 186 8.21 -12.48 3.46
N ALA A 187 8.13 -13.74 3.86
CA ALA A 187 8.86 -14.25 5.03
C ALA A 187 10.38 -14.20 4.81
N GLU A 188 10.87 -14.54 3.62
CA GLU A 188 12.30 -14.40 3.28
C GLU A 188 12.76 -12.94 3.31
N ARG A 189 11.92 -12.00 2.83
CA ARG A 189 12.19 -10.56 2.95
C ARG A 189 12.25 -10.09 4.37
N LEU A 190 11.29 -10.50 5.19
CA LEU A 190 11.29 -10.17 6.61
C LEU A 190 12.61 -10.63 7.24
N ASP A 191 13.08 -11.83 6.89
CA ASP A 191 14.35 -12.36 7.40
C ASP A 191 15.56 -11.57 6.91
N LYS A 192 15.55 -11.12 5.65
CA LYS A 192 16.69 -10.46 5.02
C LYS A 192 16.78 -8.97 5.33
N GLU A 193 15.64 -8.28 5.33
CA GLU A 193 15.55 -6.81 5.34
C GLU A 193 15.43 -6.23 6.76
N MET A 194 14.97 -7.01 7.74
CA MET A 194 14.93 -6.61 9.17
C MET A 194 16.28 -6.91 9.84
N ASP A 195 16.73 -6.05 10.76
CA ASP A 195 17.89 -6.29 11.61
C ASP A 195 17.51 -7.02 12.92
N GLU A 196 18.51 -7.40 13.72
CA GLU A 196 18.31 -8.11 14.99
C GLU A 196 17.52 -7.31 16.05
N LYS A 197 17.35 -6.00 15.84
CA LYS A 197 16.62 -5.10 16.74
C LYS A 197 15.19 -4.82 16.26
N GLY A 198 14.76 -5.42 15.14
CA GLY A 198 13.43 -5.22 14.57
C GLY A 198 13.29 -3.98 13.67
N TYR A 199 14.39 -3.29 13.34
CA TYR A 199 14.38 -2.16 12.41
C TYR A 199 14.73 -2.60 10.99
N PHE A 200 14.44 -1.75 10.01
CA PHE A 200 14.74 -1.99 8.59
C PHE A 200 15.83 -1.00 8.13
N PRO A 201 17.09 -1.44 7.94
CA PRO A 201 18.22 -0.54 7.70
C PRO A 201 18.06 0.38 6.49
N PHE A 202 17.47 -0.10 5.39
CA PHE A 202 17.21 0.74 4.21
C PHE A 202 16.19 1.85 4.48
N GLU A 203 15.26 1.65 5.42
CA GLU A 203 14.31 2.68 5.83
C GLU A 203 14.91 3.66 6.83
N LEU A 204 15.79 3.18 7.72
CA LEU A 204 16.55 4.05 8.63
C LEU A 204 17.45 5.04 7.90
N ALA A 205 17.94 4.68 6.70
CA ALA A 205 18.79 5.54 5.88
C ALA A 205 18.04 6.72 5.21
N ARG A 206 16.70 6.75 5.28
CA ARG A 206 15.87 7.75 4.57
C ARG A 206 15.81 9.08 5.31
N THR A 207 15.56 10.16 4.57
CA THR A 207 15.44 11.51 5.17
C THR A 207 14.20 11.67 6.05
N THR A 208 13.16 10.87 5.81
CA THR A 208 11.98 10.73 6.67
C THR A 208 11.91 9.30 7.21
N SER A 209 12.93 8.88 7.95
CA SER A 209 13.14 7.47 8.35
C SER A 209 12.01 6.87 9.19
N LEU A 210 11.41 7.61 10.14
CA LEU A 210 10.30 7.07 10.94
C LEU A 210 9.10 6.78 10.06
N HIS A 211 8.79 7.67 9.12
CA HIS A 211 7.73 7.41 8.13
C HIS A 211 7.99 6.14 7.35
N TYR A 212 9.21 5.94 6.84
CA TYR A 212 9.54 4.76 6.06
C TYR A 212 9.58 3.46 6.88
N SER A 213 10.05 3.51 8.13
CA SER A 213 9.99 2.37 9.06
C SER A 213 8.54 1.99 9.40
N THR A 214 7.66 2.97 9.60
CA THR A 214 6.21 2.72 9.73
C THR A 214 5.64 2.14 8.43
N PHE A 215 6.03 2.69 7.27
CA PHE A 215 5.46 2.35 5.98
C PHE A 215 5.79 0.92 5.52
N ILE A 216 7.01 0.42 5.78
CA ILE A 216 7.36 -0.98 5.51
C ILE A 216 6.67 -1.94 6.49
N LEU A 217 6.56 -1.55 7.77
CA LEU A 217 5.89 -2.39 8.76
C LEU A 217 4.41 -2.57 8.41
N ASP A 218 3.74 -1.51 7.97
CA ASP A 218 2.35 -1.56 7.50
C ASP A 218 2.17 -2.52 6.32
N ALA A 219 3.13 -2.58 5.38
CA ALA A 219 3.09 -3.55 4.28
C ALA A 219 3.13 -5.00 4.79
N PHE A 220 4.02 -5.32 5.74
CA PHE A 220 4.05 -6.64 6.37
C PHE A 220 2.78 -6.93 7.18
N THR A 221 2.22 -5.93 7.87
CA THR A 221 0.93 -6.03 8.57
C THR A 221 -0.19 -6.42 7.60
N ILE A 222 -0.24 -5.80 6.43
CA ILE A 222 -1.24 -6.13 5.39
C ILE A 222 -1.00 -7.54 4.83
N ILE A 223 0.25 -7.93 4.58
CA ILE A 223 0.57 -9.31 4.17
C ILE A 223 0.06 -10.30 5.21
N ALA A 224 0.24 -10.03 6.50
CA ALA A 224 -0.23 -10.91 7.54
C ALA A 224 -1.76 -11.04 7.57
N GLN A 225 -2.50 -9.95 7.40
CA GLN A 225 -3.96 -9.98 7.26
C GLN A 225 -4.41 -10.78 6.05
N LEU A 226 -3.78 -10.55 4.89
CA LEU A 226 -4.15 -11.23 3.65
C LEU A 226 -3.77 -12.70 3.63
N SER A 227 -2.78 -13.11 4.42
CA SER A 227 -2.36 -14.51 4.59
C SER A 227 -3.43 -15.36 5.27
N GLU A 228 -4.23 -14.77 6.16
CA GLU A 228 -5.34 -15.45 6.85
C GLU A 228 -6.40 -15.96 5.86
N LYS A 229 -6.56 -15.31 4.70
CA LYS A 229 -7.52 -15.71 3.65
C LYS A 229 -7.23 -17.10 3.08
N ILE A 230 -6.00 -17.59 3.22
CA ILE A 230 -5.59 -18.94 2.82
C ILE A 230 -5.06 -19.75 4.02
N ASN A 231 -5.46 -19.39 5.23
CA ASN A 231 -5.13 -20.07 6.49
C ASN A 231 -3.61 -20.15 6.79
N ILE A 232 -2.83 -19.14 6.38
CA ILE A 232 -1.42 -19.03 6.77
C ILE A 232 -1.26 -17.98 7.87
N ASP A 233 -0.71 -18.39 9.01
CA ASP A 233 -0.44 -17.50 10.15
C ASP A 233 0.93 -16.81 10.01
N PHE A 234 0.94 -15.69 9.29
CA PHE A 234 2.13 -14.83 9.20
C PHE A 234 2.35 -14.01 10.48
N TRP A 235 1.31 -13.80 11.30
CA TRP A 235 1.41 -12.96 12.51
C TRP A 235 2.38 -13.56 13.54
N ASN A 236 2.37 -14.88 13.68
CA ASN A 236 3.20 -15.63 14.61
C ASN A 236 4.37 -16.36 13.93
N LEU A 237 4.57 -16.13 12.62
CA LEU A 237 5.68 -16.71 11.90
C LEU A 237 7.02 -16.24 12.47
N LYS A 238 7.95 -17.19 12.57
CA LYS A 238 9.37 -16.93 12.80
C LYS A 238 10.14 -17.33 11.56
N THR A 239 11.00 -16.44 11.09
CA THR A 239 11.89 -16.70 9.97
C THR A 239 13.06 -17.59 10.40
N GLN A 240 13.89 -18.00 9.43
CA GLN A 240 15.06 -18.84 9.70
C GLN A 240 16.03 -18.21 10.71
N SER A 241 16.26 -16.89 10.62
CA SER A 241 17.12 -16.16 11.56
C SER A 241 16.40 -15.71 12.83
N GLY A 242 15.15 -16.16 13.06
CA GLY A 242 14.37 -15.84 14.26
C GLY A 242 13.65 -14.49 14.24
N LYS A 243 13.69 -13.77 13.11
CA LYS A 243 12.95 -12.51 12.92
C LYS A 243 11.46 -12.79 12.87
N SER A 244 10.67 -11.81 13.30
CA SER A 244 9.21 -11.93 13.34
C SER A 244 8.56 -10.58 13.13
N LEU A 245 7.31 -10.58 12.65
CA LEU A 245 6.54 -9.35 12.48
C LEU A 245 6.45 -8.58 13.80
N LYS A 246 6.24 -9.30 14.92
CA LYS A 246 6.18 -8.73 16.27
C LYS A 246 7.44 -7.93 16.64
N MET A 247 8.63 -8.34 16.20
CA MET A 247 9.86 -7.57 16.49
C MET A 247 9.80 -6.15 15.91
N GLY A 248 9.23 -5.98 14.71
CA GLY A 248 9.04 -4.64 14.12
C GLY A 248 8.05 -3.78 14.92
N TYR A 249 6.99 -4.40 15.44
CA TYR A 249 6.04 -3.73 16.33
C TYR A 249 6.70 -3.29 17.64
N ASP A 250 7.43 -4.20 18.29
CA ASP A 250 8.13 -3.93 19.55
C ASP A 250 9.20 -2.83 19.38
N ALA A 251 9.88 -2.79 18.22
CA ALA A 251 10.88 -1.79 17.91
C ALA A 251 10.30 -0.37 17.74
N LEU A 252 9.13 -0.24 17.09
CA LEU A 252 8.54 1.07 16.76
C LEU A 252 7.58 1.59 17.85
N LEU A 253 6.96 0.72 18.64
CA LEU A 253 5.96 1.09 19.65
C LEU A 253 6.45 2.17 20.65
N PRO A 254 7.66 2.07 21.23
CA PRO A 254 8.17 3.10 22.16
C PRO A 254 8.30 4.49 21.52
N HIS A 255 8.56 4.54 20.21
CA HIS A 255 8.66 5.80 19.46
C HIS A 255 7.29 6.43 19.23
N TYR A 256 6.26 5.63 18.93
CA TYR A 256 4.89 6.12 18.83
C TYR A 256 4.34 6.59 20.20
N ALA A 257 4.72 5.91 21.28
CA ALA A 257 4.34 6.27 22.64
C ALA A 257 5.02 7.54 23.16
N GLY A 258 6.14 7.93 22.54
CA GLY A 258 7.01 9.02 23.02
C GLY A 258 7.87 8.64 24.23
N SER A 259 7.90 7.37 24.62
CA SER A 259 8.79 6.87 25.69
C SER A 259 10.23 6.68 25.22
N LYS A 260 10.48 6.66 23.90
CA LYS A 260 11.80 6.64 23.30
C LYS A 260 11.89 7.64 22.15
N ALA A 261 12.84 8.57 22.22
CA ALA A 261 13.08 9.53 21.14
C ALA A 261 13.52 8.83 19.84
N TRP A 262 13.06 9.32 18.69
CA TRP A 262 13.56 8.90 17.38
C TRP A 262 14.84 9.68 17.07
N THR A 263 15.97 8.99 16.99
CA THR A 263 17.30 9.62 16.80
C THR A 263 17.81 9.58 15.35
N TRP A 264 17.13 8.84 14.47
CA TRP A 264 17.43 8.82 13.04
C TRP A 264 16.81 10.02 12.31
N LYS A 265 17.25 10.26 11.07
CA LYS A 265 16.88 11.45 10.30
C LYS A 265 15.38 11.51 10.00
N GLN A 266 14.73 12.60 10.40
CA GLN A 266 13.30 12.82 10.16
C GLN A 266 13.08 14.31 9.82
N ILE A 267 13.30 14.68 8.55
CA ILE A 267 13.32 16.09 8.10
C ILE A 267 11.96 16.79 8.12
N LYS A 268 10.88 16.05 8.40
CA LYS A 268 9.50 16.55 8.49
C LYS A 268 8.82 15.93 9.71
N PRO A 269 7.91 16.63 10.40
CA PRO A 269 7.15 16.05 11.50
C PRO A 269 6.49 14.72 11.10
N PHE A 270 6.55 13.72 11.98
CA PHE A 270 5.89 12.44 11.73
C PHE A 270 4.37 12.62 11.82
N ASN A 271 3.65 12.12 10.80
CA ASN A 271 2.21 12.07 10.83
C ASN A 271 1.76 10.79 11.57
N TYR A 272 1.28 10.95 12.80
CA TYR A 272 0.83 9.84 13.64
C TYR A 272 -0.33 9.04 13.07
N SER A 273 -1.11 9.58 12.11
CA SER A 273 -2.12 8.79 11.43
C SER A 273 -1.54 7.56 10.72
N ASN A 274 -0.27 7.61 10.31
CA ASN A 274 0.42 6.51 9.66
C ASN A 274 0.65 5.31 10.59
N SER A 275 0.66 5.50 11.92
CA SER A 275 0.85 4.38 12.87
C SER A 275 -0.45 3.79 13.38
N HIS A 276 -1.60 4.38 13.06
CA HIS A 276 -2.90 3.95 13.62
C HIS A 276 -3.25 2.50 13.26
N GLN A 277 -3.06 2.09 12.00
CA GLN A 277 -3.33 0.71 11.57
C GLN A 277 -2.43 -0.29 12.29
N ILE A 278 -1.14 0.02 12.43
CA ILE A 278 -0.18 -0.80 13.15
C ILE A 278 -0.58 -0.91 14.62
N LEU A 279 -0.79 0.20 15.32
CA LEU A 279 -1.20 0.20 16.73
C LEU A 279 -2.52 -0.55 16.95
N TRP A 280 -3.49 -0.38 16.05
CA TRP A 280 -4.78 -1.08 16.13
C TRP A 280 -4.57 -2.59 16.01
N LYS A 281 -3.83 -3.06 14.99
CA LYS A 281 -3.55 -4.49 14.81
C LYS A 281 -2.67 -5.06 15.92
N ALA A 282 -1.77 -4.27 16.49
CA ALA A 282 -1.00 -4.66 17.68
C ALA A 282 -1.91 -4.95 18.89
N SER A 283 -2.95 -4.14 19.08
CA SER A 283 -3.92 -4.34 20.15
C SER A 283 -4.72 -5.64 19.96
N GLN A 284 -5.00 -6.01 18.70
CA GLN A 284 -5.76 -7.22 18.35
C GLN A 284 -4.92 -8.50 18.33
N LYS A 285 -3.67 -8.43 17.85
CA LYS A 285 -2.84 -9.62 17.56
C LYS A 285 -1.75 -9.86 18.60
N TYR A 286 -1.31 -8.83 19.32
CA TYR A 286 -0.20 -8.90 20.27
C TYR A 286 -0.55 -8.39 21.67
N ASN A 287 -1.83 -8.26 22.00
CA ASN A 287 -2.33 -7.81 23.31
C ASN A 287 -1.71 -6.49 23.80
N CYS A 288 -1.41 -5.56 22.87
CA CYS A 288 -0.85 -4.25 23.22
C CYS A 288 -1.90 -3.36 23.92
N THR A 289 -1.90 -3.36 25.25
CA THR A 289 -2.87 -2.63 26.09
C THR A 289 -2.74 -1.11 25.98
N SER A 290 -1.54 -0.59 25.70
CA SER A 290 -1.28 0.85 25.53
C SER A 290 -1.62 1.38 24.14
N CYS A 291 -1.72 0.51 23.12
CA CYS A 291 -1.84 0.93 21.72
C CYS A 291 -3.10 1.77 21.45
N ILE A 292 -4.26 1.37 22.01
CA ILE A 292 -5.50 2.15 21.87
C ILE A 292 -5.38 3.53 22.53
N GLY A 293 -4.70 3.63 23.67
CA GLY A 293 -4.42 4.90 24.33
C GLY A 293 -3.56 5.82 23.48
N ILE A 294 -2.52 5.27 22.81
CA ILE A 294 -1.66 6.01 21.90
C ILE A 294 -2.45 6.53 20.69
N ILE A 295 -3.35 5.72 20.11
CA ILE A 295 -4.20 6.15 19.00
C ILE A 295 -5.10 7.32 19.46
N LYS A 296 -5.80 7.17 20.59
CA LYS A 296 -6.71 8.21 21.12
C LYS A 296 -5.99 9.53 21.39
N LYS A 297 -4.76 9.48 21.91
CA LYS A 297 -3.94 10.67 22.18
C LYS A 297 -3.59 11.45 20.91
N ASN A 298 -3.42 10.76 19.77
CA ASN A 298 -2.94 11.35 18.53
C ASN A 298 -4.02 11.52 17.45
N ALA A 299 -5.24 11.00 17.67
CA ALA A 299 -6.36 11.13 16.75
C ALA A 299 -7.12 12.44 16.99
N SER A 300 -7.40 13.19 15.92
CA SER A 300 -8.28 14.36 15.99
C SER A 300 -9.75 13.98 16.20
N ASP A 301 -10.18 12.82 15.66
CA ASP A 301 -11.50 12.23 15.84
C ASP A 301 -11.36 10.69 15.84
N TYR A 302 -11.41 10.09 17.03
CA TYR A 302 -11.23 8.65 17.21
C TYR A 302 -12.36 7.83 16.58
N ASN A 303 -13.61 8.30 16.65
CA ASN A 303 -14.76 7.52 16.17
C ASN A 303 -14.76 7.41 14.64
N LYS A 304 -14.47 8.52 13.95
CA LYS A 304 -14.29 8.51 12.50
C LYS A 304 -13.09 7.68 12.06
N LEU A 305 -12.03 7.66 12.88
CA LEU A 305 -10.84 6.87 12.63
C LEU A 305 -11.10 5.36 12.74
N VAL A 306 -11.84 4.90 13.76
CA VAL A 306 -12.12 3.47 13.95
C VAL A 306 -12.80 2.85 12.73
N LEU A 307 -13.74 3.55 12.09
CA LEU A 307 -14.39 3.08 10.86
C LEU A 307 -13.42 2.83 9.70
N ARG A 308 -12.25 3.51 9.70
CA ARG A 308 -11.20 3.32 8.69
C ARG A 308 -10.17 2.25 9.07
N LEU A 309 -10.21 1.75 10.30
CA LEU A 309 -9.30 0.74 10.85
C LEU A 309 -9.95 -0.66 10.93
N LEU A 310 -11.27 -0.72 10.75
CA LEU A 310 -12.04 -1.97 10.57
C LEU A 310 -11.66 -2.62 9.23
#